data_AF-A0A351X516-F1
#
_entry.id   AF-A0A351X516-F1
#
_cell.length_a   1.000
_cell.length_b   1.000
_cell.length_c   1.000
_cell.angle_alpha   90.00
_cell.angle_beta   90.00
_cell.angle_gamma   90.00
#
_symmetry.space_group_name_H-M   'P 1'
#
loop_
_entity.id
_entity.type
_entity.pdbx_description
1 polymer ?
#
loop_
_entity_poly.entity_id
_entity_poly.type
_entity_poly.pdbx_seq_one_letter_code
_entity_poly.pdbx_strand_id
1 'polypeptide(L)'
;MVLRLDSSSDGWVVIRDTWYPGWEAAVDGMPSPVLRADYLFKAVSVPAGLHQVELEYKPDSFTSGLWVSLVSWVFMGLARLALRQKSK
;
A
#
# COMPACT_ATOMS: atom_id res chain seq x y z
N MET A 1 4.13 1.43 -9.51
CA MET A 1 3.78 1.51 -10.94
C MET A 1 3.75 2.98 -11.34
N VAL A 2 4.36 3.34 -12.46
CA VAL A 2 4.40 4.74 -12.93
C VAL A 2 3.77 4.81 -14.32
N LEU A 3 2.83 5.72 -14.50
CA LEU A 3 2.15 6.01 -15.75
C LEU A 3 2.42 7.47 -16.13
N ARG A 4 2.64 7.74 -17.41
CA ARG A 4 2.67 9.09 -17.96
C ARG A 4 1.52 9.21 -18.95
N LEU A 5 0.75 10.27 -18.83
CA LEU A 5 -0.39 10.53 -19.70
C LEU A 5 -0.50 12.00 -20.03
N ASP A 6 -1.04 12.27 -21.21
CA ASP A 6 -1.38 13.60 -21.71
C ASP A 6 -2.86 13.58 -22.09
N SER A 7 -3.64 14.48 -21.50
CA SER A 7 -5.08 14.56 -21.70
C SER A 7 -5.51 16.00 -21.97
N SER A 8 -6.39 16.20 -22.94
CA SER A 8 -6.95 17.53 -23.25
C SER A 8 -8.00 18.01 -22.24
N SER A 9 -8.44 17.14 -21.32
CA SER A 9 -9.46 17.46 -20.31
C SER A 9 -9.20 16.74 -19.00
N ASP A 10 -9.74 17.28 -17.92
CA ASP A 10 -9.78 16.62 -16.63
C ASP A 10 -10.48 15.26 -16.76
N GLY A 11 -10.02 14.28 -15.99
CA GLY A 11 -10.59 12.95 -16.09
C GLY A 11 -10.13 11.98 -15.02
N TRP A 12 -10.49 10.72 -15.24
CA TRP A 12 -10.15 9.60 -14.38
C TRP A 12 -9.24 8.64 -15.15
N VAL A 13 -8.09 8.33 -14.57
CA VAL A 13 -7.24 7.25 -15.04
C VAL A 13 -7.75 5.96 -14.41
N VAL A 14 -8.48 5.17 -15.19
CA VAL A 14 -8.99 3.86 -14.78
C VAL A 14 -7.95 2.80 -15.10
N ILE A 15 -7.43 2.16 -14.07
CA ILE A 15 -6.47 1.08 -14.17
C ILE A 15 -7.22 -0.23 -14.03
N ARG A 16 -7.24 -1.02 -15.11
CA ARG A 16 -7.94 -2.32 -15.19
C ARG A 16 -7.19 -3.43 -14.45
N ASP A 17 -6.93 -3.18 -13.18
CA ASP A 17 -6.38 -4.12 -12.22
C ASP A 17 -7.27 -4.11 -10.98
N THR A 18 -7.31 -5.23 -10.26
CA THR A 18 -8.21 -5.45 -9.15
C THR A 18 -7.94 -4.44 -8.02
N TRP A 19 -9.01 -3.82 -7.54
CA TRP A 19 -9.00 -2.94 -6.39
C TRP A 19 -8.86 -3.77 -5.10
N TYR A 20 -7.94 -3.33 -4.23
CA TYR A 20 -7.72 -3.90 -2.91
C TYR A 20 -7.38 -2.77 -1.93
N PRO A 21 -7.73 -2.84 -0.63
CA PRO A 21 -7.32 -1.80 0.32
C PRO A 21 -5.79 -1.73 0.45
N GLY A 22 -5.25 -0.51 0.59
CA GLY A 22 -3.80 -0.27 0.76
C GLY A 22 -3.07 0.23 -0.49
N TRP A 23 -3.78 0.60 -1.56
CA TRP A 23 -3.18 1.35 -2.67
C TRP A 23 -3.10 2.84 -2.33
N GLU A 24 -1.92 3.42 -2.54
CA GLU A 24 -1.67 4.86 -2.53
C GLU A 24 -1.39 5.33 -3.96
N ALA A 25 -1.82 6.54 -4.29
CA ALA A 25 -1.46 7.18 -5.55
C ALA A 25 -0.87 8.56 -5.32
N ALA A 26 -0.03 8.98 -6.26
CA ALA A 26 0.45 10.34 -6.38
C ALA A 26 0.31 10.82 -7.82
N VAL A 27 -0.12 12.08 -8.00
CA VAL A 27 -0.12 12.78 -9.29
C VAL A 27 0.95 13.85 -9.19
N ASP A 28 1.99 13.74 -10.01
CA ASP A 28 3.19 14.58 -9.98
C ASP A 28 3.82 14.70 -8.58
N GLY A 29 3.84 13.58 -7.84
CA GLY A 29 4.39 13.51 -6.48
C GLY A 29 3.45 14.01 -5.38
N MET A 30 2.27 14.55 -5.71
CA MET A 30 1.27 14.97 -4.74
C MET A 30 0.30 13.82 -4.43
N PRO A 31 0.03 13.49 -3.15
CA PRO A 31 -0.89 12.43 -2.79
C PRO A 31 -2.28 12.63 -3.40
N SER A 32 -2.82 11.57 -3.99
CA SER A 32 -4.15 11.55 -4.58
C SER A 32 -4.91 10.29 -4.12
N PRO A 33 -6.21 10.40 -3.80
CA PRO A 33 -7.00 9.23 -3.43
C PRO A 33 -7.11 8.23 -4.58
N VAL A 34 -7.00 6.94 -4.25
CA VAL A 34 -7.32 5.83 -5.14
C VAL A 34 -8.77 5.42 -4.90
N LEU A 35 -9.63 5.68 -5.88
CA LEU A 35 -11.04 5.30 -5.84
C LEU A 35 -11.27 3.95 -6.50
N ARG A 36 -12.43 3.36 -6.19
CA ARG A 36 -12.92 2.15 -6.84
C ARG A 36 -13.81 2.54 -8.02
N ALA A 37 -13.42 2.17 -9.23
CA ALA A 37 -14.20 2.33 -10.45
C ALA A 37 -14.81 0.98 -10.88
N ASP A 38 -16.00 1.01 -11.47
CA ASP A 38 -16.68 -0.15 -12.04
C ASP A 38 -16.69 -1.38 -11.12
N TYR A 39 -16.80 -1.17 -9.81
CA TYR A 39 -16.74 -2.20 -8.76
C TYR A 39 -15.45 -3.02 -8.68
N LEU A 40 -14.51 -2.95 -9.62
CA LEU A 40 -13.34 -3.82 -9.59
C LEU A 40 -12.03 -3.07 -9.81
N PHE A 41 -12.07 -1.91 -10.45
CA PHE A 41 -10.88 -1.22 -10.92
C PHE A 41 -10.47 -0.08 -10.01
N LYS A 42 -9.23 0.37 -10.19
CA LYS A 42 -8.68 1.54 -9.50
C LYS A 42 -8.88 2.76 -10.38
N ALA A 43 -9.22 3.89 -9.77
CA ALA A 43 -9.32 5.17 -10.45
C ALA A 43 -8.59 6.26 -9.68
N VAL A 44 -7.87 7.10 -10.42
CA VAL A 44 -7.18 8.29 -9.89
C VAL A 44 -7.64 9.49 -10.71
N SER A 45 -8.02 10.58 -10.05
CA SER A 45 -8.39 11.83 -10.72
C SER A 45 -7.12 12.52 -11.21
N VAL A 46 -7.11 12.95 -12.47
CA VAL A 46 -5.97 13.65 -13.07
C VAL A 46 -6.50 14.88 -13.84
N PRO A 47 -5.93 16.07 -13.62
CA PRO A 47 -6.25 17.26 -14.40
C PRO A 47 -5.87 17.13 -15.88
N ALA A 48 -6.37 18.04 -16.71
CA ALA A 48 -5.92 18.19 -18.08
C ALA A 48 -4.43 18.56 -18.14
N GLY A 49 -3.73 17.97 -19.11
CA GLY A 49 -2.32 18.19 -19.39
C GLY A 49 -1.47 16.93 -19.25
N LEU A 50 -0.16 17.16 -19.23
CA LEU A 50 0.85 16.12 -19.08
C LEU A 50 1.10 15.87 -17.59
N HIS A 51 0.80 14.65 -17.15
CA HIS A 51 0.94 14.26 -15.75
C HIS A 51 1.59 12.89 -15.59
N GLN A 52 2.30 12.70 -14.49
CA GLN A 52 2.82 11.42 -14.05
C GLN A 52 1.99 10.91 -12.87
N VAL A 53 1.39 9.73 -13.03
CA VAL A 53 0.63 9.04 -11.99
C VAL A 53 1.45 7.88 -11.45
N GLU A 54 1.68 7.89 -10.15
CA GLU A 54 2.38 6.84 -9.43
C GLU A 54 1.39 6.08 -8.56
N LEU A 55 1.43 4.76 -8.59
CA LEU A 55 0.67 3.89 -7.71
C LEU A 55 1.61 2.97 -6.94
N GLU A 56 1.42 2.90 -5.63
CA GLU A 56 2.19 2.05 -4.74
C GLU A 56 1.24 1.24 -3.85
N TYR A 57 1.60 -0.01 -3.57
CA TYR A 57 0.83 -0.87 -2.69
C TYR A 57 1.51 -0.92 -1.32
N LYS A 58 0.90 -0.27 -0.32
CA LYS A 58 1.34 -0.19 1.08
C LYS A 58 0.23 -0.67 2.02
N PRO A 59 0.02 -1.99 2.18
CA PRO A 59 -1.03 -2.49 3.06
C PRO A 59 -0.63 -2.42 4.54
N ASP A 60 -1.56 -1.96 5.39
CA ASP A 60 -1.40 -1.94 6.86
C ASP A 60 -1.22 -3.34 7.48
N SER A 61 -1.66 -4.38 6.77
CA SER A 61 -1.49 -5.77 7.22
C SER A 61 -0.03 -6.18 7.26
N PHE A 62 0.82 -5.63 6.38
CA PHE A 62 2.24 -5.95 6.37
C PHE A 62 2.94 -5.38 7.59
N THR A 63 2.69 -4.11 7.91
CA THR A 63 3.26 -3.45 9.10
C THR A 63 2.77 -4.13 10.39
N SER A 64 1.48 -4.45 10.46
CA SER A 64 0.90 -5.17 11.59
C SER A 64 1.49 -6.58 11.76
N GLY A 65 1.65 -7.33 10.66
CA GLY A 65 2.24 -8.67 10.68
C GLY A 65 3.70 -8.68 11.12
N LEU A 66 4.47 -7.65 10.74
CA LEU A 66 5.85 -7.48 11.20
C LEU A 66 5.91 -7.29 12.72
N TRP A 67 5.05 -6.44 13.29
CA TRP A 67 4.99 -6.24 14.74
C TRP A 67 4.62 -7.51 15.50
N VAL A 68 3.60 -8.25 15.03
CA VAL A 68 3.21 -9.53 15.64
C VAL A 68 4.36 -10.54 15.60
N SER A 69 5.09 -10.60 14.49
CA SER A 69 6.23 -11.49 14.32
C SER A 69 7.37 -11.14 15.29
N LEU A 70 7.72 -9.86 15.41
CA LEU A 70 8.75 -9.37 16.32
C LEU A 70 8.41 -9.66 17.79
N VAL A 71 7.18 -9.36 18.20
CA VAL A 71 6.71 -9.64 19.58
C VAL A 71 6.77 -11.14 19.87
N SER A 72 6.32 -11.97 18.93
CA SER A 72 6.36 -13.43 19.07
C SER A 72 7.80 -13.94 19.21
N TRP A 73 8.72 -13.40 18.41
CA TRP A 73 10.15 -13.74 18.48
C TRP A 73 10.79 -13.39 19.84
N VAL A 74 10.53 -12.18 20.34
CA VAL A 74 11.01 -11.73 21.65
C VAL A 74 10.43 -12.64 22.75
N PHE A 75 9.13 -12.92 22.69
CA PHE A 75 8.47 -13.79 23.66
C PHE A 75 9.08 -15.20 23.68
N MET A 76 9.31 -15.81 22.51
CA MET A 76 9.96 -17.12 22.40
C MET A 76 11.41 -17.11 22.94
N GLY A 77 12.16 -16.03 22.68
CA GLY A 77 13.51 -15.85 23.21
C GLY A 77 13.54 -15.78 24.73
N LEU A 78 12.65 -14.96 25.33
CA LEU A 78 12.51 -14.83 26.77
C LEU A 78 12.06 -16.14 27.43
N ALA A 79 11.08 -16.82 26.84
CA ALA A 79 10.62 -18.13 27.33
C ALA A 79 11.75 -19.16 27.34
N ARG A 80 12.57 -19.23 26.28
CA ARG A 80 13.75 -20.10 26.23
C ARG A 80 14.79 -19.78 27.31
N LEU A 81 15.06 -18.49 27.54
CA LEU A 81 16.00 -18.06 28.58
C LEU A 81 15.50 -18.45 29.98
N ALA A 82 14.21 -18.26 30.27
CA ALA A 82 13.60 -18.65 31.53
C ALA A 82 13.64 -20.17 31.77
N LEU A 83 13.34 -20.96 30.74
CA LEU A 83 13.41 -22.44 30.82
C LEU A 83 14.84 -22.93 31.04
N ARG A 84 15.85 -22.27 30.47
CA ARG A 84 17.27 -22.58 30.70
C ARG A 84 17.72 -22.27 32.12
N GLN A 85 17.24 -21.18 32.72
CA GLN A 85 17.59 -20.82 34.10
C GLN A 85 17.00 -21.79 35.12
N LYS A 86 15.81 -22.35 34.86
CA LYS A 86 15.15 -23.31 35.76
C LYS A 86 15.76 -24.72 35.75
N SER A 87 16.59 -25.02 34.76
CA SER A 87 17.24 -26.33 34.57
C SER A 87 18.68 -26.39 35.14
N LYS A 88 19.21 -25.27 35.63
CA LYS A 88 20.47 -25.21 36.40
C LYS A 88 20.14 -25.17 37.89
#